data_AF-W1F7F4-F1
#
_entry.id   AF-W1F7F4-F1
#
_cell.length_a   1.000
_cell.length_b   1.000
_cell.length_c   1.000
_cell.angle_alpha   90.00
_cell.angle_beta   90.00
_cell.angle_gamma   90.00
#
_symmetry.space_group_name_H-M   'P 1'
#
loop_
_entity.id
_entity.type
_entity.pdbx_description
1 polymer ?
#
loop_
_entity_poly.entity_id
_entity_poly.type
_entity_poly.pdbx_seq_one_letter_code
_entity_poly.pdbx_strand_id
1 'polypeptide(L)'
;MTITKLAWRDLVPDTDSYQEIFAQPHLIDENDPLFSDTQPRLQFALEQLLHTRASSSFMLAKAPEESEYLNLIANAARTLQSDAGQLVGGHYEVSGHSIRLRHAVSADDNFATLTQVVAADWVEAEQLFGCLRQFNGDITLQPGLVHQANGGILIISLRTLLAQPLLWMRLKNIVNRERF
;
A
#
# COMPACT_ATOMS: atom_id res chain seq x y z
N MET A 1 -61.21 18.85 -0.10
CA MET A 1 -59.84 18.34 0.10
C MET A 1 -58.93 19.52 0.35
N THR A 2 -58.37 19.63 1.55
CA THR A 2 -57.50 20.74 1.97
C THR A 2 -56.06 20.29 1.79
N ILE A 3 -55.32 20.91 0.87
CA ILE A 3 -53.89 20.68 0.68
C ILE A 3 -53.14 21.51 1.73
N THR A 4 -52.49 20.84 2.68
CA THR A 4 -51.59 21.45 3.66
C THR A 4 -50.25 21.72 2.96
N LYS A 5 -49.93 23.00 2.71
CA LYS A 5 -48.60 23.41 2.22
C LYS A 5 -47.68 23.58 3.42
N LEU A 6 -46.70 22.67 3.56
CA LEU A 6 -45.61 22.83 4.53
C LEU A 6 -44.64 23.91 4.04
N ALA A 7 -44.09 24.69 4.98
CA ALA A 7 -43.04 25.65 4.66
C ALA A 7 -41.72 24.91 4.46
N TRP A 8 -40.81 25.45 3.64
CA TRP A 8 -39.53 24.78 3.34
C TRP A 8 -38.68 24.51 4.60
N ARG A 9 -38.86 25.31 5.65
CA ARG A 9 -38.19 25.15 6.96
C ARG A 9 -38.64 23.87 7.67
N ASP A 10 -39.86 23.41 7.42
CA ASP A 10 -40.43 22.18 7.98
C ASP A 10 -39.95 20.92 7.24
N LEU A 11 -39.17 21.10 6.15
CA LEU A 11 -38.59 20.02 5.35
C LEU A 11 -37.09 19.80 5.65
N VAL A 12 -36.50 20.62 6.52
CA VAL A 12 -35.09 20.46 6.93
C VAL A 12 -35.07 19.51 8.14
N PRO A 13 -34.19 18.48 8.15
CA PRO A 13 -34.05 17.62 9.32
C PRO A 13 -33.65 18.46 10.54
N ASP A 14 -34.33 18.24 11.66
CA ASP A 14 -34.00 18.88 12.92
C ASP A 14 -32.64 18.36 13.42
N THR A 15 -31.62 19.20 13.27
CA THR A 15 -30.25 18.91 13.71
C THR A 15 -29.94 19.46 15.10
N ASP A 16 -30.87 20.18 15.74
CA ASP A 16 -30.60 20.84 17.03
C ASP A 16 -30.29 19.80 18.12
N SER A 17 -30.96 18.65 18.07
CA SER A 17 -30.70 17.50 18.96
C SER A 17 -29.31 16.85 18.76
N TYR A 18 -28.63 17.15 17.65
CA TYR A 18 -27.32 16.59 17.31
C TYR A 18 -26.19 17.64 17.37
N GLN A 19 -26.50 18.92 17.62
CA GLN A 19 -25.48 19.97 17.70
C GLN A 19 -24.43 19.68 18.77
N GLU A 20 -24.84 19.11 19.92
CA GLU A 20 -23.90 18.70 20.98
C GLU A 20 -22.96 17.56 20.57
N ILE A 21 -23.39 16.69 19.64
CA ILE A 21 -22.56 15.60 19.11
C ILE A 21 -21.52 16.15 18.13
N PHE A 22 -21.90 17.12 17.29
CA PHE A 22 -20.99 17.75 16.34
C PHE A 22 -20.07 18.80 16.97
N ALA A 23 -20.48 19.43 18.08
CA ALA A 23 -19.70 20.42 18.81
C ALA A 23 -18.65 19.80 19.74
N GLN A 24 -18.76 18.51 20.05
CA GLN A 24 -17.70 17.79 20.73
C GLN A 24 -16.47 17.75 19.80
N PRO A 25 -15.30 18.23 20.25
CA PRO A 25 -14.06 17.96 19.53
C PRO A 25 -13.99 16.45 19.41
N HIS A 26 -13.89 15.93 18.18
CA HIS A 26 -13.67 14.52 17.96
C HIS A 26 -12.32 14.18 18.62
N LEU A 27 -12.34 13.88 19.92
CA LEU A 27 -11.41 12.94 20.48
C LEU A 27 -11.71 11.69 19.66
N ILE A 28 -10.88 11.44 18.66
CA ILE A 28 -10.74 10.12 18.09
C ILE A 28 -10.38 9.29 19.31
N ASP A 29 -11.40 8.76 19.98
CA ASP A 29 -11.20 7.77 21.01
C ASP A 29 -10.41 6.67 20.29
N GLU A 30 -9.37 6.12 20.92
CA GLU A 30 -8.60 5.02 20.33
C GLU A 30 -9.48 3.78 20.03
N ASN A 31 -10.78 3.88 20.33
CA ASN A 31 -11.89 3.01 19.97
C ASN A 31 -12.66 3.47 18.69
N ASP A 32 -12.00 4.11 17.71
CA ASP A 32 -12.49 4.12 16.31
C ASP A 32 -12.97 2.69 15.98
N PRO A 33 -14.23 2.44 15.55
CA PRO A 33 -14.74 1.08 15.38
C PRO A 33 -13.68 0.28 14.64
N LEU A 34 -13.12 -0.71 15.35
CA LEU A 34 -11.88 -1.35 14.94
C LEU A 34 -12.07 -1.78 13.48
N PHE A 35 -11.03 -1.65 12.65
CA PHE A 35 -11.12 -2.11 11.26
C PHE A 35 -11.65 -3.56 11.16
N SER A 36 -11.40 -4.39 12.18
CA SER A 36 -11.97 -5.74 12.33
C SER A 36 -13.49 -5.77 12.51
N ASP A 37 -14.09 -4.76 13.14
CA ASP A 37 -15.51 -4.71 13.43
C ASP A 37 -16.31 -4.25 12.21
N THR A 38 -15.75 -3.30 11.45
CA THR A 38 -16.39 -2.79 10.22
C THR A 38 -16.14 -3.69 9.02
N GLN A 39 -14.94 -4.25 8.88
CA GLN A 39 -14.51 -5.05 7.74
C GLN A 39 -13.90 -6.41 8.15
N PRO A 40 -14.64 -7.27 8.88
CA PRO A 40 -14.10 -8.52 9.43
C PRO A 40 -13.57 -9.48 8.35
N ARG A 41 -14.16 -9.47 7.16
CA ARG A 41 -13.72 -10.31 6.03
C ARG A 41 -12.38 -9.85 5.46
N LEU A 42 -12.17 -8.54 5.40
CA LEU A 42 -10.92 -7.96 4.90
C LEU A 42 -9.79 -8.19 5.92
N GLN A 43 -10.09 -7.97 7.20
CA GLN A 43 -9.21 -8.28 8.32
C GLN A 43 -8.74 -9.75 8.27
N PHE A 44 -9.68 -10.69 8.22
CA PHE A 44 -9.35 -12.12 8.14
C PHE A 44 -8.50 -12.45 6.91
N ALA A 45 -8.78 -11.84 5.75
CA ALA A 45 -7.98 -12.08 4.55
C ALA A 45 -6.55 -11.52 4.68
N LEU A 46 -6.35 -10.38 5.33
CA LEU A 46 -5.03 -9.83 5.63
C LEU A 46 -4.26 -10.74 6.60
N GLU A 47 -4.92 -11.25 7.64
CA GLU A 47 -4.33 -12.24 8.56
C GLU A 47 -3.87 -13.49 7.80
N GLN A 48 -4.71 -14.02 6.91
CA GLN A 48 -4.34 -15.18 6.08
C GLN A 48 -3.18 -14.88 5.12
N LEU A 49 -3.11 -13.68 4.55
CA LEU A 49 -2.02 -13.25 3.67
C LEU A 49 -0.68 -13.17 4.43
N LEU A 50 -0.72 -12.69 5.67
CA LEU A 50 0.45 -12.45 6.51
C LEU A 50 0.90 -13.67 7.33
N HIS A 51 0.12 -14.75 7.34
CA HIS A 51 0.53 -15.99 8.00
C HIS A 51 1.75 -16.63 7.32
N THR A 52 2.69 -17.14 8.11
CA THR A 52 3.95 -17.78 7.64
C THR A 52 3.74 -18.96 6.67
N ARG A 53 2.52 -19.53 6.64
CA ARG A 53 2.13 -20.64 5.74
C ARG A 53 0.99 -20.25 4.80
N ALA A 54 0.86 -18.97 4.46
CA ALA A 54 -0.12 -18.50 3.51
C ALA A 54 -0.05 -19.34 2.22
N SER A 55 -1.21 -19.75 1.72
CA SER A 55 -1.31 -20.52 0.48
C SER A 55 -1.01 -19.68 -0.76
N SER A 56 -1.00 -18.36 -0.63
CA SER A 56 -0.70 -17.41 -1.69
C SER A 56 -0.07 -16.14 -1.14
N SER A 57 0.90 -15.59 -1.88
CA SER A 57 1.46 -14.26 -1.66
C SER A 57 0.65 -13.14 -2.33
N PHE A 58 -0.52 -13.47 -2.91
CA PHE A 58 -1.38 -12.54 -3.62
C PHE A 58 -2.75 -12.44 -2.97
N MET A 59 -3.25 -11.21 -2.88
CA MET A 59 -4.60 -10.92 -2.44
C MET A 59 -5.21 -9.87 -3.36
N LEU A 60 -6.46 -10.10 -3.77
CA LEU A 60 -7.27 -9.12 -4.48
C LEU A 60 -8.34 -8.58 -3.51
N ALA A 61 -8.22 -7.30 -3.16
CA ALA A 61 -9.21 -6.61 -2.35
C ALA A 61 -10.13 -5.76 -3.24
N LYS A 62 -11.44 -5.81 -2.98
CA LYS A 62 -12.41 -4.93 -3.63
C LYS A 62 -12.58 -3.67 -2.77
N ALA A 63 -12.01 -2.57 -3.23
CA ALA A 63 -12.13 -1.26 -2.59
C ALA A 63 -12.17 -0.16 -3.67
N PRO A 64 -12.66 1.05 -3.34
CA PRO A 64 -12.34 2.22 -4.14
C PRO A 64 -10.82 2.35 -4.27
N GLU A 65 -10.34 2.57 -5.48
CA GLU A 65 -8.92 2.68 -5.79
C GLU A 65 -8.47 4.13 -5.65
N GLU A 66 -8.64 4.68 -4.44
CA GLU A 66 -8.24 6.02 -4.07
C GLU A 66 -7.17 5.93 -2.98
N SER A 67 -6.31 6.94 -2.90
CA SER A 67 -5.17 6.94 -1.98
C SER A 67 -5.57 6.77 -0.51
N GLU A 68 -6.71 7.33 -0.05
CA GLU A 68 -7.17 7.11 1.33
C GLU A 68 -7.48 5.64 1.62
N TYR A 69 -8.19 4.95 0.72
CA TYR A 69 -8.55 3.54 0.91
C TYR A 69 -7.34 2.62 0.86
N LEU A 70 -6.39 2.88 -0.04
CA LEU A 70 -5.14 2.12 -0.07
C LEU A 70 -4.35 2.31 1.23
N ASN A 71 -4.32 3.53 1.77
CA ASN A 71 -3.66 3.81 3.04
C ASN A 71 -4.38 3.16 4.24
N LEU A 72 -5.72 3.10 4.24
CA LEU A 72 -6.47 2.37 5.27
C LEU A 72 -6.13 0.88 5.26
N ILE A 73 -6.10 0.25 4.08
CA ILE A 73 -5.69 -1.16 3.93
C ILE A 73 -4.23 -1.33 4.35
N ALA A 74 -3.34 -0.41 3.96
CA ALA A 74 -1.94 -0.44 4.35
C ALA A 74 -1.75 -0.37 5.86
N ASN A 75 -2.48 0.53 6.54
CA ASN A 75 -2.46 0.65 7.99
C ASN A 75 -2.95 -0.62 8.68
N ALA A 76 -4.06 -1.20 8.22
CA ALA A 76 -4.57 -2.48 8.73
C ALA A 76 -3.57 -3.63 8.52
N ALA A 77 -2.84 -3.63 7.41
CA ALA A 77 -1.81 -4.63 7.17
C ALA A 77 -0.56 -4.41 8.06
N ARG A 78 -0.17 -3.16 8.32
CA ARG A 78 0.95 -2.83 9.22
C ARG A 78 0.71 -3.30 10.65
N THR A 79 -0.51 -3.19 11.16
CA THR A 79 -0.85 -3.65 12.52
C THR A 79 -0.73 -5.17 12.68
N LEU A 80 -0.84 -5.90 11.57
CA LEU A 80 -0.73 -7.36 11.51
C LEU A 80 0.69 -7.85 11.20
N GLN A 81 1.60 -6.98 10.77
CA GLN A 81 2.95 -7.36 10.36
C GLN A 81 3.83 -7.63 11.58
N SER A 82 4.25 -8.88 11.77
CA SER A 82 5.06 -9.29 12.94
C SER A 82 6.56 -9.03 12.79
N ASP A 83 7.05 -8.91 11.56
CA ASP A 83 8.46 -8.77 11.21
C ASP A 83 8.84 -7.34 10.81
N ALA A 84 7.98 -6.36 11.06
CA ALA A 84 8.19 -4.97 10.68
C ALA A 84 9.53 -4.43 11.22
N GLY A 85 10.31 -3.77 10.36
CA GLY A 85 11.61 -3.21 10.73
C GLY A 85 12.81 -4.15 10.57
N GLN A 86 12.63 -5.37 10.04
CA GLN A 86 13.74 -6.26 9.72
C GLN A 86 14.48 -5.77 8.46
N LEU A 87 15.82 -5.74 8.51
CA LEU A 87 16.64 -5.35 7.37
C LEU A 87 16.64 -6.46 6.30
N VAL A 88 16.23 -6.10 5.09
CA VAL A 88 16.14 -6.98 3.92
C VAL A 88 16.77 -6.30 2.70
N GLY A 89 17.21 -7.11 1.74
CA GLY A 89 17.75 -6.63 0.47
C GLY A 89 19.27 -6.70 0.44
N GLY A 90 19.88 -5.77 -0.28
CA GLY A 90 21.31 -5.81 -0.54
C GLY A 90 21.91 -4.49 -0.99
N HIS A 91 23.22 -4.51 -1.17
CA HIS A 91 23.96 -3.43 -1.76
C HIS A 91 24.55 -3.87 -3.10
N TYR A 92 24.26 -3.14 -4.15
CA TYR A 92 24.89 -3.32 -5.46
C TYR A 92 26.12 -2.43 -5.57
N GLU A 93 27.30 -3.05 -5.62
CA GLU A 93 28.56 -2.37 -5.95
C GLU A 93 28.76 -2.41 -7.46
N VAL A 94 28.81 -1.23 -8.08
CA VAL A 94 29.04 -1.08 -9.52
C VAL A 94 30.46 -0.57 -9.75
N SER A 95 31.28 -1.37 -10.40
CA SER A 95 32.68 -1.06 -10.73
C SER A 95 32.89 -1.29 -12.22
N GLY A 96 32.74 -0.22 -13.01
CA GLY A 96 32.82 -0.25 -14.48
C GLY A 96 31.79 -1.21 -15.07
N HIS A 97 32.25 -2.34 -15.61
CA HIS A 97 31.39 -3.39 -16.20
C HIS A 97 31.05 -4.53 -15.23
N SER A 98 31.48 -4.44 -13.96
CA SER A 98 31.21 -5.46 -12.96
C SER A 98 30.18 -4.97 -11.95
N ILE A 99 29.16 -5.81 -11.69
CA ILE A 99 28.12 -5.57 -10.70
C ILE A 99 28.23 -6.69 -9.67
N ARG A 100 28.41 -6.35 -8.40
CA ARG A 100 28.43 -7.30 -7.29
C ARG A 100 27.30 -6.99 -6.32
N LEU A 101 26.56 -8.01 -5.94
CA LEU A 101 25.54 -7.93 -4.90
C LEU A 101 26.13 -8.47 -3.59
N ARG A 102 26.01 -7.69 -2.52
CA ARG A 102 26.27 -8.11 -1.15
C ARG A 102 24.99 -7.97 -0.32
N HIS A 103 24.87 -8.75 0.74
CA HIS A 103 23.75 -8.61 1.67
C HIS A 103 23.77 -7.23 2.34
N ALA A 104 22.58 -6.71 2.64
CA ALA A 104 22.41 -5.45 3.33
C ALA A 104 23.03 -5.53 4.73
N VAL A 105 23.84 -4.53 5.07
CA VAL A 105 24.42 -4.36 6.41
C VAL A 105 23.89 -3.08 7.05
N SER A 106 23.49 -2.10 6.24
CA SER A 106 22.82 -0.88 6.68
C SER A 106 21.51 -0.66 5.93
N ALA A 107 20.59 0.08 6.55
CA ALA A 107 19.40 0.60 5.85
C ALA A 107 19.76 1.64 4.77
N ASP A 108 20.96 2.21 4.82
CA ASP A 108 21.46 3.17 3.82
C ASP A 108 22.02 2.50 2.55
N ASP A 109 22.07 1.16 2.51
CA ASP A 109 22.49 0.42 1.34
C ASP A 109 21.48 0.61 0.19
N ASN A 110 21.97 0.73 -1.05
CA ASN A 110 21.19 1.24 -2.19
C ASN A 110 19.94 0.43 -2.57
N PHE A 111 19.86 -0.84 -2.20
CA PHE A 111 18.70 -1.72 -2.37
C PHE A 111 18.33 -2.42 -1.06
N ALA A 112 18.75 -1.85 0.08
CA ALA A 112 18.28 -2.28 1.38
C ALA A 112 16.99 -1.57 1.74
N THR A 113 16.15 -2.30 2.47
CA THR A 113 14.93 -1.75 3.01
C THR A 113 14.63 -2.40 4.35
N LEU A 114 13.81 -1.72 5.15
CA LEU A 114 13.19 -2.34 6.30
C LEU A 114 11.86 -2.92 5.84
N THR A 115 11.55 -4.14 6.27
CA THR A 115 10.26 -4.79 6.01
C THR A 115 9.11 -3.84 6.38
N GLN A 116 8.29 -3.52 5.39
CA GLN A 116 7.25 -2.49 5.50
C GLN A 116 6.11 -2.72 4.52
N VAL A 117 5.01 -2.01 4.73
CA VAL A 117 3.88 -1.96 3.81
C VAL A 117 3.94 -0.70 2.96
N VAL A 118 4.08 -0.89 1.65
CA VAL A 118 4.15 0.16 0.64
C VAL A 118 2.87 0.14 -0.19
N ALA A 119 2.25 1.31 -0.39
CA ALA A 119 1.05 1.45 -1.20
C ALA A 119 1.29 2.42 -2.36
N ALA A 120 0.76 2.09 -3.54
CA ALA A 120 0.80 2.95 -4.71
C ALA A 120 -0.54 2.94 -5.45
N ASP A 121 -1.14 4.13 -5.54
CA ASP A 121 -2.33 4.37 -6.36
C ASP A 121 -1.92 4.38 -7.84
N TRP A 122 -1.21 5.40 -8.29
CA TRP A 122 -0.61 5.47 -9.63
C TRP A 122 0.91 5.26 -9.58
N VAL A 123 1.45 4.49 -10.53
CA VAL A 123 2.88 4.23 -10.63
C VAL A 123 3.31 3.95 -12.06
N GLU A 124 4.50 4.43 -12.43
CA GLU A 124 5.15 4.15 -13.71
C GLU A 124 6.16 3.00 -13.60
N ALA A 125 6.60 2.47 -14.75
CA ALA A 125 7.52 1.33 -14.79
C ALA A 125 8.82 1.54 -14.00
N GLU A 126 9.46 2.71 -14.12
CA GLU A 126 10.70 3.02 -13.39
C GLU A 126 10.47 3.15 -11.88
N GLN A 127 9.31 3.62 -11.47
CA GLN A 127 8.96 3.75 -10.05
C GLN A 127 8.65 2.38 -9.44
N LEU A 128 7.93 1.52 -10.16
CA LEU A 128 7.59 0.18 -9.67
C LEU A 128 8.80 -0.75 -9.66
N PHE A 129 9.55 -0.80 -10.76
CA PHE A 129 10.63 -1.77 -10.97
C PHE A 129 12.03 -1.21 -10.75
N GLY A 130 12.17 0.08 -10.47
CA GLY A 130 13.47 0.73 -10.44
C GLY A 130 14.01 0.99 -11.83
N CYS A 131 15.20 1.59 -11.89
CA CYS A 131 15.86 1.83 -13.17
C CYS A 131 17.39 1.79 -13.04
N LEU A 132 18.02 1.51 -14.17
CA LEU A 132 19.44 1.70 -14.39
C LEU A 132 19.61 2.96 -15.22
N ARG A 133 20.37 3.93 -14.71
CA ARG A 133 20.72 5.15 -15.43
C ARG A 133 22.21 5.10 -15.76
N GLN A 134 22.55 5.47 -16.99
CA GLN A 134 23.94 5.62 -17.41
C GLN A 134 24.17 7.07 -17.83
N PHE A 135 25.16 7.71 -17.21
CA PHE A 135 25.55 9.07 -17.54
C PHE A 135 27.07 9.20 -17.53
N ASN A 136 27.65 9.70 -18.62
CA ASN A 136 29.11 9.87 -18.77
C ASN A 136 29.96 8.60 -18.50
N GLY A 137 29.39 7.41 -18.74
CA GLY A 137 30.07 6.14 -18.50
C GLY A 137 29.83 5.56 -17.10
N ASP A 138 29.27 6.36 -16.18
CA ASP A 138 28.91 5.91 -14.84
C ASP A 138 27.50 5.31 -14.83
N ILE A 139 27.39 4.12 -14.25
CA ILE A 139 26.13 3.40 -14.09
C ILE A 139 25.62 3.64 -12.66
N THR A 140 24.39 4.11 -12.55
CA THR A 140 23.68 4.26 -11.28
C THR A 140 22.43 3.42 -11.29
N LEU A 141 22.16 2.76 -10.16
CA LEU A 141 20.99 1.90 -9.96
C LEU A 141 20.05 2.60 -8.99
N GLN A 142 18.77 2.59 -9.28
CA GLN A 142 17.74 3.17 -8.43
C GLN A 142 16.69 2.10 -8.08
N PRO A 143 16.40 1.87 -6.79
CA PRO A 143 15.39 0.91 -6.38
C PRO A 143 13.98 1.44 -6.66
N GLY A 144 13.13 0.59 -7.24
CA GLY A 144 11.68 0.79 -7.31
C GLY A 144 10.91 0.25 -6.11
N LEU A 145 9.59 0.45 -6.12
CA LEU A 145 8.68 0.01 -5.06
C LEU A 145 8.71 -1.49 -4.79
N VAL A 146 8.91 -2.32 -5.82
CA VAL A 146 9.06 -3.77 -5.63
C VAL A 146 10.22 -4.09 -4.69
N HIS A 147 11.35 -3.39 -4.83
CA HIS A 147 12.50 -3.59 -3.95
C HIS A 147 12.26 -3.00 -2.55
N GLN A 148 11.56 -1.86 -2.46
CA GLN A 148 11.22 -1.24 -1.17
C GLN A 148 10.22 -2.06 -0.36
N ALA A 149 9.39 -2.86 -1.03
CA ALA A 149 8.45 -3.77 -0.40
C ALA A 149 9.05 -5.17 -0.11
N ASN A 150 10.35 -5.37 -0.35
CA ASN A 150 10.98 -6.67 -0.10
C ASN A 150 10.85 -7.08 1.37
N GLY A 151 10.39 -8.31 1.59
CA GLY A 151 10.10 -8.85 2.92
C GLY A 151 8.87 -8.21 3.60
N GLY A 152 8.13 -7.37 2.89
CA GLY A 152 6.89 -6.76 3.39
C GLY A 152 5.74 -6.95 2.41
N ILE A 153 4.91 -5.91 2.26
CA ILE A 153 3.72 -5.96 1.40
C ILE A 153 3.73 -4.79 0.42
N LEU A 154 3.46 -5.10 -0.84
CA LEU A 154 3.16 -4.10 -1.87
C LEU A 154 1.65 -4.10 -2.16
N ILE A 155 1.01 -2.96 -1.93
CA ILE A 155 -0.38 -2.69 -2.30
C ILE A 155 -0.37 -1.80 -3.55
N ILE A 156 -1.03 -2.24 -4.61
CA ILE A 156 -1.10 -1.49 -5.87
C ILE A 156 -2.52 -1.47 -6.40
N SER A 157 -2.95 -0.31 -6.89
CA SER A 157 -4.24 -0.16 -7.57
C SER A 157 -4.32 -1.07 -8.80
N LEU A 158 -5.40 -1.84 -8.92
CA LEU A 158 -5.59 -2.72 -10.07
C LEU A 158 -5.80 -1.89 -11.35
N ARG A 159 -6.50 -0.76 -11.28
CA ARG A 159 -6.61 0.21 -12.38
C ARG A 159 -5.26 0.61 -12.96
N THR A 160 -4.26 0.86 -12.13
CA THR A 160 -2.93 1.26 -12.62
C THR A 160 -2.28 0.16 -13.45
N LEU A 161 -2.43 -1.10 -13.01
CA LEU A 161 -1.98 -2.27 -13.77
C LEU A 161 -2.78 -2.46 -15.07
N LEU A 162 -4.10 -2.23 -15.03
CA LEU A 162 -4.98 -2.39 -16.20
C LEU A 162 -4.80 -1.27 -17.23
N ALA A 163 -4.54 -0.04 -16.78
CA ALA A 163 -4.26 1.11 -17.63
C ALA A 163 -2.93 0.95 -18.39
N GLN A 164 -2.01 0.14 -17.86
CA GLN A 164 -0.68 -0.08 -18.42
C GLN A 164 -0.38 -1.59 -18.64
N PRO A 165 -0.88 -2.21 -19.72
CA PRO A 165 -0.75 -3.67 -19.93
C PRO A 165 0.69 -4.20 -19.93
N LEU A 166 1.66 -3.39 -20.38
CA LEU A 166 3.07 -3.75 -20.34
C LEU A 166 3.63 -3.79 -18.90
N LEU A 167 3.17 -2.90 -18.03
CA LEU A 167 3.51 -2.87 -16.61
C LEU A 167 3.07 -4.18 -15.96
N TRP A 168 1.81 -4.60 -16.20
CA TRP A 168 1.27 -5.87 -15.70
C TRP A 168 2.07 -7.07 -16.20
N MET A 169 2.38 -7.14 -17.50
CA MET A 169 3.15 -8.25 -18.07
C MET A 169 4.54 -8.37 -17.46
N ARG A 170 5.21 -7.24 -17.18
CA ARG A 170 6.51 -7.22 -16.50
C ARG A 170 6.41 -7.67 -15.06
N LEU A 171 5.43 -7.16 -14.31
CA LEU A 171 5.20 -7.55 -12.91
C LEU A 171 4.92 -9.05 -12.81
N LYS A 172 4.04 -9.57 -13.67
CA LYS A 172 3.74 -11.01 -13.76
C LYS A 172 4.98 -11.84 -14.08
N ASN A 173 5.85 -11.37 -14.98
CA ASN A 173 7.10 -12.07 -15.30
C ASN A 173 8.09 -12.07 -14.14
N ILE A 174 8.22 -10.96 -13.41
CA ILE A 174 9.06 -10.82 -12.22
C ILE A 174 8.61 -11.80 -11.14
N VAL A 175 7.31 -11.78 -10.83
CA VAL A 175 6.68 -12.68 -9.85
C VAL A 175 6.87 -14.15 -10.24
N ASN A 176 6.51 -14.52 -11.47
CA ASN A 176 6.56 -15.92 -11.90
C ASN A 176 7.98 -16.49 -11.97
N ARG A 177 8.99 -15.63 -12.09
CA ARG A 177 10.40 -16.03 -12.19
C ARG A 177 11.16 -15.83 -10.87
N GLU A 178 10.52 -15.26 -9.86
CA GLU A 178 11.14 -14.89 -8.58
C GLU A 178 12.40 -14.05 -8.78
N ARG A 179 12.35 -13.09 -9.73
CA ARG A 179 13.46 -12.19 -10.05
C ARG A 179 13.12 -10.77 -9.62
N PHE A 180 13.35 -10.51 -8.33
CA PHE A 180 13.16 -9.23 -7.68
C PHE A 180 14.47 -8.45 -7.55
#